data_AF-A0A1S8AYZ5-F1
#
_entry.id   AF-A0A1S8AYZ5-F1
#
_cell.length_a   1.000
_cell.length_b   1.000
_cell.length_c   1.000
_cell.angle_alpha   90.00
_cell.angle_beta   90.00
_cell.angle_gamma   90.00
#
_symmetry.space_group_name_H-M   'P 1'
#
loop_
_entity.id
_entity.type
_entity.pdbx_description
1 polymer ?
#
loop_
_entity_poly.entity_id
_entity_poly.type
_entity_poly.pdbx_seq_one_letter_code
_entity_poly.pdbx_strand_id
1 'polypeptide(L)'
;MEFAVSRAGTTRLTLHGGSDTTACNEAEADLAGTLNSLTADGRLTDWAIADTEVYEHPTAPFDPYTIALEVEVTVTVDAADADAAAEAGTAAIEAALAETDAEPVDYASSPTVASI
;
A
#
# COMPACT_ATOMS: atom_id res chain seq x y z
N MET A 1 -7.56 24.14 4.35
CA MET A 1 -7.71 23.43 5.63
C MET A 1 -7.05 22.08 5.42
N GLU A 2 -6.31 21.58 6.40
CA GLU A 2 -5.57 20.34 6.22
C GLU A 2 -6.44 19.13 6.59
N PHE A 3 -6.32 18.08 5.77
CA PHE A 3 -7.01 16.83 5.96
C PHE A 3 -6.02 15.68 5.81
N ALA A 4 -6.08 14.73 6.73
CA ALA A 4 -5.51 13.41 6.55
C ALA A 4 -6.49 12.57 5.73
N VAL A 5 -6.00 11.99 4.64
CA VAL A 5 -6.76 11.10 3.77
C VAL A 5 -6.07 9.76 3.75
N SER A 6 -6.76 8.72 4.21
CA SER A 6 -6.24 7.35 4.21
C SER A 6 -7.04 6.44 3.29
N ARG A 7 -6.37 5.44 2.71
CA ARG A 7 -7.02 4.44 1.88
C ARG A 7 -6.38 3.07 2.07
N ALA A 8 -7.21 2.09 2.37
CA ALA A 8 -6.82 0.69 2.42
C ALA A 8 -6.95 0.02 1.05
N GLY A 9 -5.99 -0.84 0.72
CA GLY A 9 -5.95 -1.62 -0.50
C GLY A 9 -5.13 -2.89 -0.33
N THR A 10 -5.16 -3.74 -1.35
CA THR A 10 -4.36 -4.96 -1.39
C THR A 10 -3.33 -4.83 -2.51
N THR A 11 -2.05 -5.00 -2.18
CA THR A 11 -0.99 -5.16 -3.19
C THR A 11 -0.59 -6.64 -3.30
N ARG A 12 -0.01 -7.02 -4.44
CA ARG A 12 0.50 -8.37 -4.68
C ARG A 12 1.96 -8.32 -5.10
N LEU A 13 2.78 -9.06 -4.37
CA LEU A 13 4.20 -9.23 -4.67
C LEU A 13 4.48 -10.65 -5.11
N THR A 14 5.30 -10.77 -6.16
CA THR A 14 5.74 -12.07 -6.66
C THR A 14 7.23 -12.24 -6.40
N LEU A 15 7.60 -13.22 -5.59
CA LEU A 15 8.97 -13.42 -5.15
C LEU A 15 9.34 -14.90 -5.01
N HIS A 16 10.64 -15.19 -5.10
CA HIS A 16 11.17 -16.54 -4.93
C HIS A 16 11.47 -16.81 -3.46
N GLY A 17 10.46 -17.23 -2.70
CA GLY A 17 10.63 -17.67 -1.31
C GLY A 17 11.00 -19.16 -1.22
N GLY A 18 11.82 -19.52 -0.22
CA GLY A 18 12.11 -20.93 0.11
C GLY A 18 11.02 -21.62 0.93
N SER A 19 10.08 -20.85 1.49
CA SER A 19 8.92 -21.31 2.26
C SER A 19 7.87 -20.20 2.36
N ASP A 20 6.63 -20.55 2.71
CA ASP A 20 5.52 -19.61 2.86
C ASP A 20 5.85 -18.47 3.84
N THR A 21 6.37 -18.82 5.02
CA THR A 21 6.77 -17.83 6.04
C THR A 21 7.89 -16.93 5.55
N THR A 22 8.87 -17.48 4.84
CA THR A 22 9.97 -16.68 4.26
C THR A 22 9.43 -15.73 3.20
N ALA A 23 8.56 -16.22 2.30
CA ALA A 23 7.96 -15.42 1.25
C ALA A 23 7.11 -14.28 1.82
N CYS A 24 6.28 -14.53 2.83
CA CYS A 24 5.50 -13.48 3.50
C CYS A 24 6.42 -12.42 4.14
N ASN A 25 7.43 -12.83 4.89
CA ASN A 25 8.34 -11.89 5.57
C ASN A 25 9.15 -11.05 4.58
N GLU A 26 9.61 -11.65 3.48
CA GLU A 26 10.33 -10.92 2.43
C GLU A 26 9.40 -9.93 1.71
N ALA A 27 8.19 -10.34 1.37
CA ALA A 27 7.19 -9.45 0.76
C ALA A 27 6.85 -8.25 1.67
N GLU A 28 6.64 -8.50 2.96
CA GLU A 28 6.36 -7.45 3.95
C GLU A 28 7.54 -6.46 4.04
N ALA A 29 8.77 -6.97 4.10
CA ALA A 29 9.97 -6.14 4.19
C ALA A 29 10.19 -5.28 2.93
N ASP A 30 10.00 -5.83 1.74
CA ASP A 30 10.12 -5.11 0.47
C ASP A 30 9.06 -4.01 0.34
N LEU A 31 7.80 -4.33 0.67
CA LEU A 31 6.72 -3.34 0.67
C LEU A 31 6.96 -2.23 1.70
N ALA A 32 7.32 -2.61 2.94
CA ALA A 32 7.66 -1.66 3.99
C ALA A 32 8.81 -0.73 3.59
N GLY A 33 9.85 -1.27 2.94
CA GLY A 33 10.97 -0.48 2.42
C GLY A 33 10.53 0.55 1.38
N THR A 34 9.62 0.16 0.49
CA THR A 34 9.04 1.04 -0.53
C THR A 34 8.22 2.16 0.10
N LEU A 35 7.29 1.82 0.99
CA LEU A 35 6.42 2.78 1.68
C LEU A 35 7.21 3.74 2.56
N ASN A 36 8.21 3.25 3.29
CA ASN A 36 9.10 4.08 4.09
C ASN A 36 9.89 5.07 3.22
N SER A 37 10.30 4.67 2.02
CA SER A 37 10.95 5.59 1.06
C SER A 37 9.99 6.68 0.60
N LEU A 38 8.73 6.34 0.30
CA LEU A 38 7.69 7.32 -0.05
C LEU A 38 7.39 8.31 1.09
N THR A 39 7.41 7.85 2.35
CA THR A 39 7.30 8.73 3.51
C THR A 39 8.52 9.65 3.64
N ALA A 40 9.73 9.14 3.43
CA ALA A 40 10.95 9.93 3.47
C ALA A 40 11.00 11.01 2.36
N ASP A 41 10.44 10.71 1.19
CA ASP A 41 10.24 11.66 0.08
C ASP A 41 9.07 12.64 0.33
N GLY A 42 8.32 12.47 1.42
CA GLY A 42 7.17 13.32 1.78
C GLY A 42 5.94 13.11 0.90
N ARG A 43 5.90 12.01 0.12
CA ARG A 43 4.73 11.63 -0.69
C ARG A 43 3.63 10.99 0.14
N LEU A 44 4.02 10.23 1.15
CA LEU A 44 3.13 9.67 2.17
C LEU A 44 3.43 10.34 3.51
N THR A 45 2.42 10.37 4.37
CA THR A 45 2.53 10.86 5.75
C THR A 45 2.56 9.73 6.76
N ASP A 46 1.85 8.64 6.48
CA ASP A 46 1.81 7.44 7.31
C ASP A 46 1.41 6.22 6.46
N TRP A 47 1.75 5.02 6.92
CA TRP A 47 1.34 3.76 6.30
C TRP A 47 1.36 2.60 7.30
N ALA A 48 0.55 1.59 7.03
CA ALA A 48 0.51 0.35 7.80
C ALA A 48 0.28 -0.85 6.87
N ILE A 49 0.93 -1.98 7.18
CA ILE A 49 0.61 -3.28 6.59
C ILE A 49 -0.22 -4.03 7.64
N ALA A 50 -1.48 -4.32 7.31
CA ALA A 50 -2.44 -4.91 8.23
C ALA A 50 -2.39 -6.44 8.22
N ASP A 51 -2.16 -7.04 7.05
CA ASP A 51 -2.08 -8.49 6.86
C ASP A 51 -1.13 -8.87 5.71
N THR A 52 -0.65 -10.11 5.72
CA THR A 52 0.24 -10.66 4.70
C THR A 52 0.01 -12.17 4.60
N GLU A 53 -0.49 -12.61 3.45
CA GLU A 53 -0.86 -14.01 3.21
C GLU A 53 -0.40 -14.51 1.83
N VAL A 54 -0.18 -15.82 1.71
CA VAL A 54 0.11 -16.44 0.42
C VAL A 54 -1.16 -16.44 -0.44
N TYR A 55 -1.16 -15.65 -1.50
CA TYR A 55 -2.23 -15.63 -2.48
C TYR A 55 -2.15 -16.83 -3.44
N GLU A 56 -0.95 -17.15 -3.92
CA GLU A 56 -0.70 -18.31 -4.78
C GLU A 56 0.61 -19.01 -4.42
N HIS A 57 0.54 -20.33 -4.24
CA HIS A 57 1.72 -21.17 -4.01
C HIS A 57 2.40 -21.55 -5.34
N PRO A 58 3.72 -21.75 -5.33
CA PRO A 58 4.46 -22.18 -6.51
C PRO A 58 3.98 -23.54 -7.02
N THR A 59 3.77 -23.65 -8.32
CA THR A 59 3.31 -24.91 -8.96
C THR A 59 4.46 -25.84 -9.36
N ALA A 60 5.69 -25.33 -9.35
CA ALA A 60 6.93 -26.04 -9.63
C ALA A 60 8.06 -25.59 -8.68
N PRO A 61 9.16 -26.37 -8.54
CA PRO A 61 10.23 -26.10 -7.56
C PRO A 61 10.96 -24.75 -7.69
N PHE A 62 10.81 -24.07 -8.82
CA PHE A 62 11.41 -22.76 -9.09
C PHE A 62 10.37 -21.69 -9.41
N ASP A 63 9.08 -22.03 -9.35
CA ASP A 63 8.05 -21.01 -9.48
C ASP A 63 8.09 -20.08 -8.26
N PRO A 64 7.74 -18.80 -8.44
CA PRO A 64 7.65 -17.86 -7.34
C PRO A 64 6.36 -18.08 -6.53
N TYR A 65 6.35 -17.52 -5.33
CA TYR A 65 5.14 -17.27 -4.56
C TYR A 65 4.49 -15.97 -5.03
N THR A 66 3.16 -15.91 -4.98
CA THR A 66 2.45 -14.63 -4.98
C THR A 66 1.89 -14.38 -3.60
N ILE A 67 2.27 -13.26 -3.00
CA ILE A 67 1.85 -12.85 -1.66
C ILE A 67 0.90 -11.67 -1.80
N ALA A 68 -0.24 -11.70 -1.12
CA ALA A 68 -1.13 -10.57 -0.98
C ALA A 68 -0.83 -9.85 0.34
N LEU A 69 -0.74 -8.52 0.29
CA LEU A 69 -0.52 -7.68 1.46
C LEU A 69 -1.63 -6.63 1.54
N GLU A 70 -2.30 -6.59 2.69
CA GLU A 70 -3.27 -5.55 2.99
C GLU A 70 -2.52 -4.34 3.53
N VAL A 71 -2.64 -3.21 2.85
CA VAL A 71 -1.93 -1.97 3.18
C VAL A 71 -2.93 -0.83 3.35
N GLU A 72 -2.71 0.01 4.33
CA GLU A 72 -3.35 1.31 4.48
C GLU A 72 -2.28 2.40 4.32
N VAL A 73 -2.53 3.37 3.45
CA VAL A 73 -1.64 4.52 3.24
C VAL A 73 -2.38 5.81 3.53
N THR A 74 -1.65 6.79 4.05
CA THR A 74 -2.21 8.09 4.44
C THR A 74 -1.39 9.24 3.85
N VAL A 75 -2.08 10.23 3.31
CA VAL A 75 -1.52 11.51 2.84
C VAL A 75 -2.18 12.69 3.55
N THR A 76 -1.47 13.81 3.64
CA THR A 76 -2.07 15.09 4.05
C THR A 76 -2.29 15.97 2.83
N VAL A 77 -3.48 16.54 2.71
CA VAL A 77 -3.83 17.48 1.63
C VAL A 77 -4.46 18.74 2.20
N ASP A 78 -4.17 19.89 1.59
CA ASP A 78 -4.93 21.11 1.85
C ASP A 78 -6.12 21.20 0.89
N ALA A 79 -7.31 21.32 1.45
CA ALA A 79 -8.56 21.42 0.69
C ALA A 79 -9.54 22.42 1.34
N ALA A 80 -10.58 22.76 0.59
CA ALA A 80 -11.66 23.63 1.07
C ALA A 80 -12.62 22.90 2.01
N ASP A 81 -12.84 21.60 1.77
CA ASP A 81 -13.80 20.74 2.45
C ASP A 81 -13.40 19.26 2.30
N ALA A 82 -14.14 18.38 2.97
CA ALA A 82 -13.84 16.96 3.03
C ALA A 82 -14.04 16.23 1.69
N ASP A 83 -14.98 16.66 0.85
CA ASP A 83 -15.19 16.04 -0.48
C ASP A 83 -14.02 16.38 -1.40
N ALA A 84 -13.60 17.65 -1.43
CA ALA A 84 -12.41 18.07 -2.16
C ALA A 84 -11.13 17.39 -1.63
N ALA A 85 -11.03 17.18 -0.32
CA ALA A 85 -9.93 16.42 0.29
C ALA A 85 -9.93 14.96 -0.15
N ALA A 86 -11.08 14.29 -0.20
CA ALA A 86 -11.19 12.91 -0.63
C ALA A 86 -10.67 12.72 -2.07
N GLU A 87 -11.07 13.60 -2.99
CA GLU A 87 -10.62 13.56 -4.39
C GLU A 87 -9.12 13.83 -4.50
N ALA A 88 -8.64 14.90 -3.87
CA ALA A 88 -7.22 15.28 -3.91
C ALA A 88 -6.32 14.23 -3.25
N GLY A 89 -6.72 13.70 -2.09
CA GLY A 89 -5.99 12.68 -1.35
C GLY A 89 -5.96 11.35 -2.09
N THR A 90 -7.06 10.95 -2.74
CA THR A 90 -7.08 9.76 -3.59
C THR A 90 -6.09 9.88 -4.74
N ALA A 91 -6.13 11.00 -5.47
CA ALA A 91 -5.22 11.23 -6.59
C ALA A 91 -3.75 11.31 -6.12
N ALA A 92 -3.49 11.88 -4.93
CA ALA A 92 -2.15 11.93 -4.35
C ALA A 92 -1.64 10.54 -3.94
N ILE A 93 -2.50 9.71 -3.34
CA ILE A 93 -2.19 8.31 -3.00
C ILE A 93 -1.87 7.52 -4.28
N GLU A 94 -2.73 7.61 -5.29
CA GLU A 94 -2.52 6.93 -6.57
C GLU A 94 -1.22 7.39 -7.24
N ALA A 95 -0.94 8.70 -7.25
CA ALA A 95 0.31 9.22 -7.79
C ALA A 95 1.55 8.83 -6.97
N ALA A 96 1.42 8.66 -5.65
CA ALA A 96 2.52 8.24 -4.79
C ALA A 96 2.89 6.77 -5.00
N LEU A 97 1.88 5.92 -5.20
CA LEU A 97 2.04 4.47 -5.38
C LEU A 97 2.26 4.08 -6.86
N ALA A 98 1.90 4.95 -7.80
CA ALA A 98 2.10 4.71 -9.22
C ALA A 98 3.56 4.35 -9.53
N GLU A 99 3.73 3.33 -10.37
CA GLU A 99 5.05 2.81 -10.79
C GLU A 99 5.88 2.19 -9.65
N THR A 100 5.25 1.86 -8.52
CA THR A 100 5.86 1.10 -7.43
C THR A 100 5.23 -0.27 -7.27
N ASP A 101 5.96 -1.22 -6.71
CA ASP A 101 5.44 -2.52 -6.27
C ASP A 101 4.39 -2.42 -5.14
N ALA A 102 4.15 -1.21 -4.61
CA ALA A 102 3.11 -0.92 -3.63
C ALA A 102 1.76 -0.52 -4.28
N GLU A 103 1.67 -0.50 -5.61
CA GLU A 103 0.41 -0.18 -6.30
C GLU A 103 -0.67 -1.24 -5.98
N PRO A 104 -1.79 -0.83 -5.35
CA PRO A 104 -2.81 -1.77 -4.95
C PRO A 104 -3.56 -2.28 -6.18
N VAL A 105 -3.70 -3.60 -6.27
CA VAL A 105 -4.47 -4.26 -7.33
C VAL A 105 -5.97 -4.21 -7.07
N ASP A 106 -6.37 -3.92 -5.82
CA ASP A 106 -7.75 -3.71 -5.42
C ASP A 106 -7.83 -2.75 -4.23
N TYR A 107 -8.87 -1.92 -4.19
CA TYR A 107 -9.12 -1.01 -3.08
C TYR A 107 -10.31 -1.51 -2.29
N ALA A 108 -10.09 -1.83 -1.01
CA ALA A 108 -11.11 -2.42 -0.17
C ALA A 108 -12.28 -1.47 0.12
N SER A 109 -12.08 -0.15 0.04
CA SER A 109 -13.08 0.87 0.38
C SER A 109 -12.79 2.27 -0.20
N SER A 110 -13.77 3.15 -0.07
CA SER A 110 -13.62 4.60 -0.25
C SER A 110 -12.58 5.19 0.72
N PRO A 111 -11.91 6.29 0.37
CA PRO A 111 -10.95 6.94 1.26
C PRO A 111 -11.62 7.46 2.53
N THR A 112 -10.90 7.37 3.65
CA THR A 112 -11.28 8.00 4.93
C THR A 112 -10.69 9.40 4.98
N VAL A 113 -11.49 10.39 5.34
CA VAL A 113 -11.05 11.79 5.47
C VAL A 113 -11.22 12.25 6.91
N ALA A 114 -10.15 12.79 7.50
CA ALA A 114 -10.16 13.39 8.82
C ALA A 114 -9.53 14.79 8.75
N SER A 115 -10.22 15.80 9.27
CA SER A 115 -9.63 17.13 9.46
C SER A 115 -8.55 17.09 10.54
N ILE A 116 -7.42 17.75 10.30
CA ILE A 116 -6.28 17.80 11.24
C ILE A 116 -5.83 19.24 11.53
#